data_AF-A0A9W3P9L5-F1
#
_entry.id   AF-A0A9W3P9L5-F1
#
_cell.length_a   1.000
_cell.length_b   1.000
_cell.length_c   1.000
_cell.angle_alpha   90.00
_cell.angle_beta   90.00
_cell.angle_gamma   90.00
#
_symmetry.space_group_name_H-M   'P 1'
#
loop_
_entity.id
_entity.type
_entity.pdbx_description
1 polymer ?
#
loop_
_entity_poly.entity_id
_entity_poly.type
_entity_poly.pdbx_seq_one_letter_code
_entity_poly.pdbx_strand_id
1 'polypeptide(L)'
;MTVEYTALLDMPAEYFLDTVDIVFQRMCLANGTWDVGGRRVEPAALNGVALLTVEGACDAVTGAGQTHAALDMCRGLAAGQRHRADIGDCDHYGLFTGARWRDDVHPVLQRVFAQAEADRPGPRRRRIRRT
;
A
#
# COMPACT_ATOMS: atom_id res chain seq x y z
N MET A 1 19.80 17.74 -16.65
CA MET A 1 19.13 16.42 -16.61
C MET A 1 19.41 15.83 -15.23
N THR A 2 18.45 15.96 -14.33
CA THR A 2 18.52 15.45 -12.95
C THR A 2 18.42 13.93 -12.96
N VAL A 3 19.08 13.30 -11.99
CA VAL A 3 19.36 11.86 -11.83
C VAL A 3 18.10 10.97 -11.76
N GLU A 4 16.90 11.57 -11.73
CA GLU A 4 15.65 10.84 -11.49
C GLU A 4 15.18 9.97 -12.66
N TYR A 5 15.58 10.26 -13.90
CA TYR A 5 15.17 9.47 -15.07
C TYR A 5 16.11 8.31 -15.43
N THR A 6 17.33 8.27 -14.88
CA THR A 6 18.28 7.19 -15.19
C THR A 6 17.95 5.85 -14.50
N ALA A 7 17.06 5.85 -13.51
CA ALA A 7 16.63 4.63 -12.82
C ALA A 7 15.83 3.66 -13.72
N LEU A 8 15.19 4.17 -14.78
CA LEU A 8 14.45 3.36 -15.75
C LEU A 8 15.35 2.54 -16.69
N LEU A 9 16.64 2.88 -16.79
CA LEU A 9 17.57 2.27 -17.76
C LEU A 9 18.13 0.92 -17.30
N ASP A 10 17.94 0.53 -16.03
CA ASP A 10 18.48 -0.72 -15.46
C ASP A 10 17.39 -1.78 -15.18
N MET A 11 16.22 -1.62 -15.80
CA MET A 11 15.08 -2.51 -15.62
C MET A 11 14.85 -3.33 -16.90
N PRO A 12 14.57 -4.65 -16.79
CA PRO A 12 14.20 -5.44 -17.95
C PRO A 12 12.99 -4.84 -18.67
N ALA A 13 13.03 -4.82 -20.01
CA ALA A 13 12.00 -4.19 -20.82
C ALA A 13 10.61 -4.79 -20.57
N GLU A 14 10.56 -6.10 -20.34
CA GLU A 14 9.34 -6.82 -20.00
C GLU A 14 8.67 -6.28 -18.73
N TYR A 15 9.44 -5.93 -17.69
CA TYR A 15 8.86 -5.40 -16.46
C TYR A 15 8.23 -4.02 -16.69
N PHE A 16 8.88 -3.17 -17.49
CA PHE A 16 8.33 -1.86 -17.84
C PHE A 16 7.03 -2.01 -18.64
N LEU A 17 7.07 -2.85 -19.67
CA LEU A 17 5.91 -3.09 -20.55
C LEU A 17 4.75 -3.74 -19.79
N ASP A 18 5.01 -4.68 -18.90
CA ASP A 18 3.99 -5.29 -18.04
C ASP A 18 3.37 -4.25 -17.10
N THR A 19 4.17 -3.33 -16.55
CA THR A 19 3.63 -2.25 -15.72
C THR A 19 2.69 -1.35 -16.52
N VAL A 20 3.08 -0.97 -17.73
CA VAL A 20 2.23 -0.15 -18.62
C VAL A 20 0.94 -0.89 -18.98
N ASP A 21 1.01 -2.15 -19.41
CA ASP A 21 -0.16 -2.95 -19.79
C ASP A 21 -1.08 -3.22 -18.61
N ILE A 22 -0.55 -3.81 -17.53
CA ILE A 22 -1.34 -4.36 -16.42
C ILE A 22 -1.87 -3.27 -15.50
N VAL A 23 -1.04 -2.29 -15.13
CA VAL A 23 -1.37 -1.27 -14.12
C VAL A 23 -2.08 -0.09 -14.76
N PHE A 24 -1.50 0.49 -15.82
CA PHE A 24 -1.97 1.77 -16.36
C PHE A 24 -3.04 1.60 -17.46
N GLN A 25 -2.87 0.68 -18.40
CA GLN A 25 -3.83 0.54 -19.50
C GLN A 25 -5.03 -0.33 -19.12
N ARG A 26 -4.78 -1.56 -18.67
CA ARG A 26 -5.84 -2.52 -18.37
C ARG A 26 -6.37 -2.43 -16.95
N MET A 27 -5.62 -1.79 -16.05
CA MET A 27 -5.99 -1.59 -14.65
C MET A 27 -6.45 -2.90 -13.98
N CYS A 28 -5.72 -4.00 -14.24
CA CYS A 28 -6.22 -5.36 -13.98
C CYS A 28 -6.59 -5.61 -12.51
N LEU A 29 -5.88 -4.99 -11.56
CA LEU A 29 -6.21 -5.11 -10.14
C LEU A 29 -7.54 -4.43 -9.81
N ALA A 30 -7.72 -3.19 -10.24
CA ALA A 30 -8.95 -2.42 -10.01
C ALA A 30 -10.16 -3.06 -10.69
N ASN A 31 -9.96 -3.67 -11.86
CA ASN A 31 -10.99 -4.37 -12.62
C ASN A 31 -11.22 -5.83 -12.15
N GLY A 32 -10.44 -6.32 -11.17
CA GLY A 32 -10.56 -7.69 -10.68
C GLY A 32 -10.23 -8.78 -11.72
N THR A 33 -9.42 -8.46 -12.72
CA THR A 33 -9.04 -9.33 -13.84
C THR A 33 -7.58 -9.80 -13.77
N TRP A 34 -6.83 -9.40 -12.75
CA TRP A 34 -5.42 -9.77 -12.63
C TRP A 34 -5.24 -11.19 -12.07
N ASP A 35 -4.60 -12.06 -12.86
CA ASP A 35 -4.19 -13.40 -12.47
C ASP A 35 -2.66 -13.47 -12.41
N VAL A 36 -2.11 -13.95 -11.27
CA VAL A 36 -0.67 -14.13 -11.07
C VAL A 36 -0.39 -15.60 -10.77
N GLY A 37 0.39 -16.26 -11.62
CA GLY A 37 0.67 -17.70 -11.49
C GLY A 37 -0.60 -18.57 -11.53
N GLY A 38 -1.60 -18.18 -12.34
CA GLY A 38 -2.88 -18.88 -12.45
C GLY A 38 -3.86 -18.63 -11.29
N ARG A 39 -3.56 -17.69 -10.38
CA ARG A 39 -4.41 -17.35 -9.25
C ARG A 39 -4.89 -15.91 -9.33
N ARG A 40 -6.21 -15.72 -9.21
CA ARG A 40 -6.84 -14.40 -9.12
C ARG A 40 -6.31 -13.61 -7.93
N VAL A 41 -5.88 -12.39 -8.18
CA VAL A 41 -5.57 -11.41 -7.14
C VAL A 41 -6.89 -10.87 -6.60
N GLU A 42 -7.15 -11.09 -5.31
CA GLU A 42 -8.38 -10.67 -4.63
C GLU A 42 -8.01 -9.90 -3.34
N PRO A 43 -7.92 -8.56 -3.41
CA PRO A 43 -7.62 -7.72 -2.24
C PRO A 43 -8.58 -7.92 -1.08
N ALA A 44 -9.84 -8.26 -1.35
CA ALA A 44 -10.83 -8.49 -0.31
C ALA A 44 -10.57 -9.73 0.54
N ALA A 45 -9.69 -10.63 0.09
CA ALA A 45 -9.29 -11.79 0.88
C ALA A 45 -8.29 -11.42 1.99
N LEU A 46 -7.69 -10.23 1.96
CA LEU A 46 -6.81 -9.75 3.03
C LEU A 46 -7.57 -9.64 4.35
N ASN A 47 -6.99 -10.21 5.40
CA ASN A 47 -7.53 -10.23 6.76
C ASN A 47 -6.38 -10.29 7.76
N GLY A 48 -6.62 -9.84 9.00
CA GLY A 48 -5.64 -9.98 10.09
C GLY A 48 -4.38 -9.12 9.95
N VAL A 49 -4.41 -8.08 9.10
CA VAL A 49 -3.31 -7.15 8.88
C VAL A 49 -3.83 -5.71 8.94
N ALA A 50 -3.01 -4.77 9.40
CA ALA A 50 -3.34 -3.35 9.30
C ALA A 50 -2.93 -2.82 7.91
N LEU A 51 -3.80 -2.01 7.31
CA LEU A 51 -3.58 -1.31 6.05
C LEU A 51 -3.64 0.20 6.31
N LEU A 52 -2.54 0.89 6.02
CA LEU A 52 -2.45 2.34 6.03
C LEU A 52 -2.26 2.85 4.61
N THR A 53 -3.07 3.84 4.23
CA THR A 53 -2.89 4.61 3.00
C THR A 53 -2.51 6.04 3.36
N VAL A 54 -1.51 6.58 2.68
CA VAL A 54 -0.98 7.93 2.92
C VAL A 54 -0.95 8.68 1.59
N GLU A 55 -1.57 9.84 1.54
CA GLU A 55 -1.55 10.74 0.37
C GLU A 55 -1.01 12.11 0.75
N GLY A 56 -0.32 12.77 -0.18
CA GLY A 56 0.12 14.15 -0.05
C GLY A 56 -0.89 15.07 -0.74
N ALA A 57 -1.37 16.11 -0.05
CA ALA A 57 -2.38 17.02 -0.59
C ALA A 57 -1.90 17.82 -1.81
N CYS A 58 -0.59 17.88 -2.04
CA CYS A 58 0.04 18.55 -3.18
C CYS A 58 0.81 17.56 -4.08
N ASP A 59 0.51 16.25 -3.99
CA ASP A 59 1.07 15.26 -4.91
C ASP A 59 0.44 15.43 -6.31
N ALA A 60 1.28 15.72 -7.30
CA ALA A 60 0.89 15.89 -8.70
C ALA A 60 1.16 14.63 -9.56
N VAL A 61 1.79 13.60 -8.98
CA VAL A 61 2.12 12.32 -9.63
C VAL A 61 1.00 11.31 -9.40
N THR A 62 0.53 11.18 -8.16
CA THR A 62 -0.60 10.32 -7.82
C THR A 62 -1.84 11.17 -7.58
N GLY A 63 -2.97 10.78 -8.18
CA GLY A 63 -4.22 11.53 -8.04
C GLY A 63 -4.83 11.39 -6.65
N ALA A 64 -5.41 12.46 -6.11
CA ALA A 64 -6.14 12.40 -4.84
C ALA A 64 -7.20 11.29 -4.83
N GLY A 65 -7.19 10.46 -3.81
CA GLY A 65 -8.07 9.30 -3.61
C GLY A 65 -7.61 8.01 -4.29
N GLN A 66 -6.62 8.04 -5.19
CA GLN A 66 -6.18 6.82 -5.89
C GLN A 66 -5.54 5.81 -4.94
N THR A 67 -4.77 6.29 -3.95
CA THR A 67 -4.15 5.42 -2.95
C THR A 67 -5.21 4.96 -1.95
N HIS A 68 -6.12 5.86 -1.55
CA HIS A 68 -7.21 5.51 -0.64
C HIS A 68 -8.20 4.48 -1.21
N ALA A 69 -8.32 4.34 -2.53
CA ALA A 69 -9.12 3.28 -3.16
C ALA A 69 -8.71 1.86 -2.70
N ALA A 70 -7.47 1.67 -2.24
CA ALA A 70 -7.03 0.41 -1.64
C ALA A 70 -7.84 0.01 -0.40
N LEU A 71 -8.32 0.98 0.39
CA LEU A 71 -9.13 0.72 1.58
C LEU A 71 -10.50 0.10 1.24
N ASP A 72 -11.06 0.48 0.10
CA ASP A 72 -12.34 -0.04 -0.40
C ASP A 72 -12.16 -1.42 -1.02
N MET A 73 -11.07 -1.63 -1.76
CA MET A 73 -10.72 -2.95 -2.33
C MET A 73 -10.47 -3.99 -1.23
N CYS A 74 -9.85 -3.60 -0.11
CA CYS A 74 -9.50 -4.50 1.00
C CYS A 74 -10.64 -4.69 2.02
N ARG A 75 -11.86 -4.99 1.55
CA ARG A 75 -13.07 -5.13 2.39
C ARG A 75 -13.02 -6.28 3.43
N GLY A 76 -12.08 -7.21 3.32
CA GLY A 76 -11.88 -8.27 4.31
C GLY A 76 -11.24 -7.79 5.62
N LEU A 77 -10.68 -6.58 5.62
CA LEU A 77 -10.11 -5.94 6.80
C LEU A 77 -11.21 -5.32 7.67
N ALA A 78 -11.13 -5.52 8.98
CA ALA A 78 -12.03 -4.86 9.92
C ALA A 78 -11.86 -3.33 9.84
N ALA A 79 -12.88 -2.57 10.24
CA ALA A 79 -12.81 -1.11 10.21
C ALA A 79 -11.62 -0.54 11.00
N GLY A 80 -11.29 -1.14 12.16
CA GLY A 80 -10.12 -0.75 12.96
C GLY A 80 -8.77 -1.12 12.37
N GLN A 81 -8.73 -1.87 11.26
CA GLN A 81 -7.50 -2.27 10.56
C GLN A 81 -7.23 -1.43 9.31
N ARG A 82 -8.15 -0.51 8.95
CA ARG A 82 -8.04 0.34 7.76
C ARG A 82 -7.80 1.78 8.21
N HIS A 83 -6.66 2.33 7.82
CA HIS A 83 -6.21 3.65 8.23
C HIS A 83 -5.94 4.53 7.01
N ARG A 84 -6.29 5.80 7.14
CA ARG A 84 -6.11 6.84 6.13
C ARG A 84 -5.36 8.02 6.76
N ALA A 85 -4.41 8.57 6.01
CA ALA A 85 -3.75 9.82 6.35
C ALA A 85 -3.58 10.69 5.10
N ASP A 86 -3.97 11.95 5.20
CA ASP A 86 -3.75 12.97 4.19
C ASP A 86 -2.77 14.00 4.78
N ILE A 87 -1.64 14.22 4.13
CA ILE A 87 -0.58 15.11 4.60
C ILE A 87 -0.68 16.45 3.86
N GLY A 88 -1.01 17.51 4.59
CA GLY A 88 -1.10 18.87 4.05
C GLY A 88 0.25 19.40 3.56
N ASP A 89 0.22 20.24 2.52
CA ASP A 89 1.40 20.89 1.93
C ASP A 89 2.56 19.90 1.66
N CYS A 90 2.20 18.70 1.20
CA CYS A 90 3.13 17.60 0.94
C CYS A 90 2.97 17.16 -0.51
N ASP A 91 4.07 17.27 -1.26
CA ASP A 91 4.18 16.76 -2.63
C ASP A 91 4.60 15.29 -2.64
N HIS A 92 4.76 14.72 -3.84
CA HIS A 92 5.10 13.33 -4.03
C HIS A 92 6.38 12.91 -3.26
N TYR A 93 7.42 13.74 -3.32
CA TYR A 93 8.71 13.41 -2.73
C TYR A 93 8.77 13.71 -1.22
N GLY A 94 7.98 14.69 -0.77
CA GLY A 94 7.77 15.00 0.64
C GLY A 94 7.15 13.85 1.43
N LEU A 95 6.41 12.95 0.76
CA LEU A 95 5.90 11.72 1.37
C LEU A 95 6.99 10.72 1.76
N PHE A 96 8.20 10.85 1.22
CA PHE A 96 9.29 9.90 1.44
C PHE A 96 10.54 10.56 2.02
N THR A 97 10.67 11.88 1.92
CA THR A 97 11.88 12.62 2.30
C THR A 97 11.56 13.97 2.94
N GLY A 98 12.56 14.60 3.55
CA GLY A 98 12.44 15.98 4.06
C GLY A 98 11.63 16.12 5.35
N ALA A 99 11.12 17.33 5.60
CA ALA A 99 10.41 17.69 6.82
C ALA A 99 9.04 17.00 6.91
N ARG A 100 8.26 16.98 5.82
CA ARG A 100 6.96 16.29 5.76
C ARG A 100 7.07 14.81 6.10
N TRP A 101 8.10 14.12 5.60
CA TRP A 101 8.37 12.75 6.02
C TRP A 101 8.65 12.64 7.52
N ARG A 102 9.60 13.40 8.05
CA ARG A 102 10.06 13.27 9.45
C ARG A 102 9.00 13.67 10.47
N ASP A 103 8.28 14.73 10.18
CA ASP A 103 7.44 15.42 11.15
C ASP A 103 5.97 14.98 11.03
N ASP A 104 5.53 14.55 9.84
CA ASP A 104 4.12 14.20 9.57
C ASP A 104 3.94 12.71 9.22
N VAL A 105 4.62 12.18 8.19
CA VAL A 105 4.37 10.81 7.68
C VAL A 105 4.91 9.73 8.62
N HIS A 106 6.18 9.83 9.00
CA HIS A 106 6.88 8.83 9.79
C HIS A 106 6.21 8.61 11.17
N PRO A 107 5.78 9.65 11.91
CA PRO A 107 5.05 9.46 13.16
C PRO A 107 3.71 8.73 12.98
N VAL A 108 3.01 8.93 11.86
CA VAL A 108 1.77 8.19 11.55
C VAL A 108 2.06 6.72 11.31
N LEU A 109 3.07 6.39 10.50
CA LEU A 109 3.52 5.01 10.28
C LEU A 109 3.86 4.31 11.60
N GLN A 110 4.69 4.95 12.44
CA GLN A 110 5.10 4.40 13.73
C GLN A 110 3.90 4.11 14.63
N ARG A 111 2.95 5.04 14.72
CA ARG A 111 1.73 4.88 15.54
C ARG A 111 0.89 3.69 15.07
N VAL A 112 0.62 3.61 13.76
CA VAL A 112 -0.23 2.55 13.21
C VAL A 112 0.46 1.19 13.33
N PHE A 113 1.77 1.11 13.05
CA PHE A 113 2.50 -0.16 13.14
C PHE A 113 2.66 -0.63 14.59
N ALA A 114 2.92 0.29 15.54
CA ALA A 114 2.95 -0.05 16.95
C ALA A 114 1.58 -0.59 17.43
N GLN A 115 0.49 0.05 17.02
CA GLN A 115 -0.87 -0.43 17.32
C GLN A 115 -1.12 -1.81 16.72
N ALA A 116 -0.78 -2.01 15.45
CA ALA A 116 -0.98 -3.28 14.76
C ALA A 116 -0.18 -4.43 15.40
N GLU A 117 1.05 -4.18 15.84
CA GLU A 117 1.85 -5.19 16.56
C GLU A 117 1.31 -5.46 17.96
N ALA A 118 0.78 -4.45 18.66
CA ALA A 118 0.13 -4.64 19.96
C ALA A 118 -1.16 -5.48 19.85
N ASP A 119 -1.92 -5.31 18.77
CA ASP A 119 -3.16 -6.04 18.50
C ASP A 119 -2.92 -7.45 17.93
N ARG A 120 -1.67 -7.80 17.64
CA ARG A 120 -1.33 -9.08 17.04
C ARG A 120 -1.63 -10.20 18.03
N PRO A 121 -2.51 -11.16 17.67
CA PRO A 121 -2.84 -12.25 18.58
C PRO A 121 -1.57 -13.06 18.88
N GLY A 122 -1.30 -13.26 20.17
CA GLY A 122 -0.16 -14.07 20.61
C GLY A 122 -0.20 -15.50 20.03
N PRO A 123 0.93 -16.22 20.02
CA PRO A 123 1.01 -17.54 19.42
C PRO A 123 -0.09 -18.46 19.98
N ARG A 124 -0.92 -19.01 19.09
CA ARG A 124 -1.97 -19.97 19.49
C ARG A 124 -1.30 -21.17 20.14
N ARG A 125 -1.41 -21.30 21.46
CA ARG A 125 -1.03 -22.52 22.19
C ARG A 125 -1.76 -23.70 21.58
N ARG A 126 -1.02 -24.59 20.92
CA ARG A 126 -1.56 -25.83 20.36
C ARG A 126 -2.07 -26.66 21.53
N ARG A 127 -3.40 -26.81 21.66
CA ARG A 127 -4.00 -27.73 22.64
C ARG A 127 -3.52 -29.14 22.27
N ILE A 128 -2.58 -29.67 23.06
CA ILE A 128 -2.21 -31.08 22.97
C ILE A 128 -3.45 -31.87 23.38
N ARG A 129 -4.08 -32.56 22.42
CA ARG A 129 -5.12 -33.54 22.74
C ARG A 129 -4.43 -34.68 23.47
N ARG A 130 -4.67 -34.81 24.78
CA ARG A 130 -4.35 -36.04 25.51
C ARG A 130 -5.33 -37.12 25.02
N THR A 131 -4.78 -38.16 24.42
CA THR A 131 -5.46 -39.41 24.05
C THR A 131 -5.97 -40.13 25.28
#